data_AF-A0A2G9Z2Z9-F1
#
_entry.id   AF-A0A2G9Z2Z9-F1
#
_cell.length_a   1.000
_cell.length_b   1.000
_cell.length_c   1.000
_cell.angle_alpha   90.00
_cell.angle_beta   90.00
_cell.angle_gamma   90.00
#
_symmetry.space_group_name_H-M   'P 1'
#
loop_
_entity.id
_entity.type
_entity.pdbx_description
1 polymer ?
#
loop_
_entity_poly.entity_id
_entity_poly.type
_entity_poly.pdbx_seq_one_letter_code
_entity_poly.pdbx_strand_id
1 'polypeptide(L)'
;VAEDKLTDIKNKTDNANKLVQQLSFTSDQQNTLVQYLPENKREEEVISSINSIAAANGVSMLSLGLETKADLQEQVVFEEEFVNANLSPEQMFAMLPKKTSAKNLSASITVVGEYAKIRNFVISLNKFKRFNEITSLEIQRSGNENELLQANMAIGLNYLPKIESIVGINNEIFGEGKFDMSVVDEINKNTTDVSKVEVGSRGRANLFAL
;
A
#
# COMPACT_ATOMS: atom_id res chain seq x y z
N VAL A 1 13.98 19.70 -38.11
CA VAL A 1 12.99 18.59 -37.97
C VAL A 1 13.64 17.24 -37.73
N ALA A 2 14.49 16.72 -38.63
CA ALA A 2 15.15 15.42 -38.40
C ALA A 2 16.22 15.46 -37.29
N GLU A 3 16.97 16.56 -37.21
CA GLU A 3 18.04 16.78 -36.23
C GLU A 3 17.50 16.99 -34.80
N ASP A 4 16.36 17.67 -34.67
CA ASP A 4 15.66 17.88 -33.40
C ASP A 4 15.14 16.55 -32.82
N LYS A 5 14.59 15.68 -33.69
CA LYS A 5 14.13 14.34 -33.30
C LYS A 5 15.28 13.45 -32.84
N LEU A 6 16.43 13.53 -33.51
CA LEU A 6 17.62 12.76 -33.14
C LEU A 6 18.14 13.18 -31.76
N THR A 7 18.12 14.49 -31.50
CA THR A 7 18.56 15.07 -30.23
C THR A 7 17.62 14.70 -29.08
N ASP A 8 16.30 14.72 -29.32
CA ASP A 8 15.30 14.28 -28.34
C ASP A 8 15.45 12.80 -27.97
N ILE A 9 15.67 11.93 -28.97
CA ILE A 9 15.92 10.50 -28.74
C ILE A 9 17.18 10.31 -27.90
N LYS A 10 18.28 11.00 -28.23
CA LYS A 10 19.54 10.90 -27.49
C LYS A 10 19.37 11.34 -26.03
N ASN A 11 18.68 12.46 -25.80
CA ASN A 11 18.40 12.95 -24.45
C ASN A 11 17.57 11.95 -23.64
N LYS A 12 16.53 11.34 -24.25
CA LYS A 12 15.72 10.31 -23.62
C LYS A 12 16.52 9.05 -23.31
N THR A 13 17.43 8.63 -24.19
CA THR A 13 18.34 7.50 -23.94
C THR A 13 19.27 7.78 -22.76
N ASP A 14 19.89 8.96 -22.72
CA ASP A 14 20.78 9.36 -21.62
C ASP A 14 20.02 9.45 -20.30
N ASN A 15 18.80 9.99 -20.32
CA ASN A 15 17.92 10.04 -19.16
C ASN A 15 17.44 8.64 -18.71
N ALA A 16 17.14 7.74 -19.65
CA ALA A 16 16.82 6.35 -19.33
C ALA A 16 17.98 5.65 -18.61
N ASN A 17 19.22 5.86 -19.07
CA ASN A 17 20.42 5.33 -18.41
C ASN A 17 20.59 5.89 -16.98
N LYS A 18 20.33 7.19 -16.78
CA LYS A 18 20.34 7.80 -15.44
C LYS A 18 19.27 7.20 -14.53
N LEU A 19 18.07 6.96 -15.04
CA LEU A 19 16.99 6.31 -14.29
C LEU A 19 17.38 4.88 -13.90
N VAL A 20 17.98 4.09 -14.79
CA VAL A 20 18.47 2.73 -14.46
C VAL A 20 19.54 2.76 -13.38
N GLN A 21 20.46 3.72 -13.44
CA GLN A 21 21.46 3.92 -12.39
C GLN A 21 20.80 4.30 -11.07
N GLN A 22 19.86 5.25 -11.07
CA GLN A 22 19.10 5.63 -9.88
C GLN A 22 18.34 4.44 -9.29
N LEU A 23 17.71 3.60 -10.11
CA LEU A 23 17.05 2.38 -9.62
C LEU A 23 18.01 1.45 -8.88
N SER A 24 19.26 1.39 -9.32
CA SER A 24 20.29 0.53 -8.73
C SER A 24 20.82 1.07 -7.40
N PHE A 25 20.88 2.41 -7.24
CA PHE A 25 21.40 3.05 -6.02
C PHE A 25 20.34 3.39 -4.96
N THR A 26 19.06 3.17 -5.26
CA THR A 26 17.93 3.66 -4.46
C THR A 26 17.11 2.52 -3.86
N SER A 27 17.74 1.37 -3.58
CA SER A 27 17.07 0.15 -3.10
C SER A 27 16.29 0.37 -1.80
N ASP A 28 16.82 1.16 -0.87
CA ASP A 28 16.20 1.35 0.45
C ASP A 28 14.94 2.21 0.38
N GLN A 29 14.97 3.26 -0.45
CA GLN A 29 13.80 4.10 -0.71
C GLN A 29 12.72 3.31 -1.47
N GLN A 30 13.12 2.46 -2.43
CA GLN A 30 12.20 1.54 -3.10
C GLN A 30 11.56 0.56 -2.12
N ASN A 31 12.36 -0.04 -1.23
CA ASN A 31 11.84 -0.94 -0.21
C ASN A 31 10.82 -0.24 0.69
N THR A 32 11.07 1.03 1.03
CA THR A 32 10.12 1.85 1.81
C THR A 32 8.81 2.03 1.05
N LEU A 33 8.86 2.37 -0.23
CA LEU A 33 7.66 2.51 -1.08
C LEU A 33 6.89 1.21 -1.23
N VAL A 34 7.57 0.09 -1.46
CA VAL A 34 6.95 -1.23 -1.61
C VAL A 34 6.35 -1.73 -0.29
N GLN A 35 6.94 -1.39 0.86
CA GLN A 35 6.34 -1.67 2.16
C GLN A 35 5.10 -0.81 2.40
N TYR A 36 5.19 0.48 2.08
CA TYR A 36 4.10 1.43 2.26
C TYR A 36 2.90 1.10 1.35
N LEU A 37 3.14 0.77 0.08
CA LEU A 37 2.11 0.42 -0.89
C LEU A 37 2.48 -0.91 -1.58
N PRO A 38 2.12 -2.06 -0.97
CA PRO A 38 2.52 -3.36 -1.48
C PRO A 38 1.82 -3.72 -2.78
N GLU A 39 2.45 -4.60 -3.57
CA GLU A 39 1.89 -5.09 -4.83
C GLU A 39 0.65 -5.98 -4.63
N ASN A 40 0.60 -6.67 -3.50
CA ASN A 40 -0.42 -7.65 -3.14
C ASN A 40 -1.09 -7.27 -1.83
N LYS A 41 -2.27 -7.83 -1.56
CA LYS A 41 -3.05 -7.57 -0.34
C LYS A 41 -2.28 -7.89 0.96
N ARG A 42 -1.48 -8.97 0.96
CA ARG A 42 -0.71 -9.46 2.11
C ARG A 42 -1.54 -9.56 3.40
N GLU A 43 -2.68 -10.25 3.31
CA GLU A 43 -3.69 -10.32 4.37
C GLU A 43 -3.13 -10.86 5.70
N GLU A 44 -2.30 -11.91 5.65
CA GLU A 44 -1.66 -12.47 6.84
C GLU A 44 -0.70 -11.49 7.53
N GLU A 45 0.10 -10.75 6.75
CA GLU A 45 1.03 -9.75 7.27
C GLU A 45 0.27 -8.61 7.94
N VAL A 46 -0.88 -8.20 7.37
CA VAL A 46 -1.79 -7.21 7.97
C VAL A 46 -2.33 -7.73 9.30
N ILE A 47 -2.89 -8.93 9.32
CA ILE A 47 -3.47 -9.52 10.54
C ILE A 47 -2.41 -9.62 11.63
N SER A 48 -1.23 -10.14 11.29
CA SER A 48 -0.11 -10.29 12.22
C SER A 48 0.37 -8.93 12.77
N SER A 49 0.46 -7.91 11.91
CA SER A 49 0.88 -6.57 12.29
C SER A 49 -0.13 -5.90 13.22
N ILE A 50 -1.42 -5.94 12.88
CA ILE A 50 -2.48 -5.36 13.71
C ILE A 50 -2.53 -6.07 15.07
N ASN A 51 -2.43 -7.40 15.09
CA ASN A 51 -2.35 -8.18 16.33
C ASN A 51 -1.15 -7.77 17.19
N SER A 52 0.01 -7.57 16.57
CA SER A 52 1.22 -7.13 17.27
C SER A 52 1.06 -5.71 17.85
N ILE A 53 0.45 -4.78 17.09
CA ILE A 53 0.14 -3.42 17.56
C ILE A 53 -0.86 -3.46 18.72
N ALA A 54 -1.89 -4.30 18.64
CA ALA A 54 -2.87 -4.46 19.70
C ALA A 54 -2.21 -4.96 21.00
N ALA A 55 -1.43 -6.04 20.89
CA ALA A 55 -0.70 -6.61 22.02
C ALA A 55 0.29 -5.61 22.65
N ALA A 56 1.02 -4.85 21.83
CA ALA A 56 1.98 -3.84 22.29
C ALA A 56 1.31 -2.68 23.04
N ASN A 57 0.07 -2.34 22.69
CA ASN A 57 -0.71 -1.28 23.33
C ASN A 57 -1.60 -1.79 24.49
N GLY A 58 -1.57 -3.09 24.78
CA GLY A 58 -2.33 -3.68 25.88
C GLY A 58 -3.84 -3.70 25.67
N VAL A 59 -4.31 -3.69 24.42
CA VAL A 59 -5.73 -3.88 24.09
C VAL A 59 -6.00 -5.32 23.69
N SER A 60 -7.18 -5.84 24.07
CA SER A 60 -7.60 -7.18 23.68
C SER A 60 -8.39 -7.10 22.39
N MET A 61 -7.94 -7.81 21.35
CA MET A 61 -8.68 -7.89 20.09
C MET A 61 -9.78 -8.96 20.19
N LEU A 62 -11.02 -8.56 19.94
CA LEU A 62 -12.16 -9.47 19.91
C LEU A 62 -12.38 -10.05 18.51
N SER A 63 -12.26 -9.21 17.48
CA SER A 63 -12.43 -9.63 16.10
C SER A 63 -11.61 -8.77 15.14
N LEU A 64 -11.14 -9.42 14.08
CA LEU A 64 -10.53 -8.78 12.92
C LEU A 64 -11.05 -9.46 11.67
N GLY A 65 -11.75 -8.70 10.83
CA GLY A 65 -12.23 -9.14 9.52
C GLY A 65 -11.53 -8.38 8.41
N LEU A 66 -11.26 -9.05 7.30
CA LEU A 66 -10.76 -8.43 6.07
C LEU A 66 -11.76 -8.65 4.95
N GLU A 67 -12.11 -7.58 4.25
CA GLU A 67 -13.03 -7.60 3.14
C GLU A 67 -12.42 -6.84 1.97
N THR A 68 -12.36 -7.48 0.81
CA THR A 68 -12.00 -6.76 -0.42
C THR A 68 -13.24 -6.02 -0.88
N LYS A 69 -13.21 -4.68 -0.83
CA LYS A 69 -14.25 -3.90 -1.51
C LYS A 69 -14.05 -4.13 -3.00
N ALA A 70 -15.10 -4.56 -3.69
CA ALA A 70 -15.10 -4.54 -5.15
C ALA A 70 -14.81 -3.10 -5.56
N ASP A 71 -13.75 -2.90 -6.35
CA ASP A 71 -13.43 -1.59 -6.90
C ASP A 71 -14.72 -1.03 -7.49
N LEU A 72 -15.18 0.14 -7.03
CA LEU A 72 -16.21 0.88 -7.75
C LEU A 72 -15.64 1.01 -9.15
N GLN A 73 -16.27 0.34 -10.11
CA GLN A 73 -15.82 0.28 -11.47
C GLN A 73 -15.49 1.71 -11.91
N GLU A 74 -14.19 2.04 -11.97
CA GLU A 74 -13.74 3.07 -12.90
C GLU A 74 -14.30 2.57 -14.22
N GLN A 75 -15.35 3.23 -14.71
CA GLN A 75 -16.02 2.87 -15.95
C GLN A 75 -14.93 2.61 -16.97
N VAL A 76 -14.71 1.34 -17.26
CA VAL A 76 -13.81 0.97 -18.32
C VAL A 76 -14.62 1.26 -19.56
N VAL A 77 -14.41 2.45 -20.11
CA VAL A 77 -14.74 2.71 -21.51
C VAL A 77 -13.77 1.85 -22.31
N PHE A 78 -14.09 0.56 -22.41
CA PHE A 78 -13.59 -0.26 -23.49
C PHE A 78 -14.43 0.11 -24.72
N GLU A 79 -13.84 0.79 -25.69
CA GLU A 79 -14.14 0.46 -27.08
C GLU A 79 -13.59 -0.97 -27.31
N GLU A 80 -14.43 -1.97 -27.01
CA GLU A 80 -14.17 -3.36 -27.39
C GLU A 80 -14.32 -3.48 -28.90
N GLU A 81 -13.23 -3.25 -29.66
CA GLU A 81 -13.22 -3.69 -31.05
C GLU A 81 -11.82 -3.99 -31.61
N PHE A 82 -10.93 -4.69 -30.89
CA PHE A 82 -9.66 -5.12 -31.50
C PHE A 82 -9.17 -6.49 -31.02
N VAL A 83 -9.93 -7.55 -31.31
CA VAL A 83 -9.42 -8.93 -31.24
C VAL A 83 -8.94 -9.44 -32.62
N ASN A 84 -9.00 -8.63 -33.68
CA ASN A 84 -8.61 -9.09 -35.03
C ASN A 84 -8.14 -7.98 -35.98
N ALA A 85 -7.16 -7.17 -35.58
CA ALA A 85 -6.49 -6.29 -36.54
C ALA A 85 -4.97 -6.45 -36.47
N ASN A 86 -4.37 -6.71 -37.64
CA ASN A 86 -2.98 -6.39 -37.91
C ASN A 86 -2.80 -4.87 -37.73
N LEU A 87 -2.54 -4.45 -36.49
CA LEU A 87 -2.32 -3.05 -36.16
C LEU A 87 -0.97 -2.61 -36.71
N SER A 88 -0.94 -1.47 -37.40
CA SER A 88 0.31 -0.88 -37.85
C SER A 88 1.13 -0.42 -36.64
N PRO A 89 2.48 -0.34 -36.74
CA PRO A 89 3.32 0.16 -35.65
C PRO A 89 2.87 1.53 -35.12
N GLU A 90 2.28 2.37 -35.98
CA GLU A 90 1.77 3.70 -35.63
C GLU A 90 0.52 3.65 -34.74
N GLN A 91 -0.31 2.61 -34.84
CA GLN A 91 -1.50 2.44 -34.00
C GLN A 91 -1.16 1.90 -32.60
N MET A 92 -0.04 1.19 -32.45
CA MET A 92 0.45 0.75 -31.14
C MET A 92 0.92 1.92 -30.27
N PHE A 93 1.50 2.98 -30.88
CA PHE A 93 1.95 4.16 -30.14
C PHE A 93 0.81 5.06 -29.63
N ALA A 94 -0.41 4.90 -30.14
CA ALA A 94 -1.57 5.72 -29.75
C ALA A 94 -2.35 5.16 -28.54
N MET A 95 -2.01 3.96 -28.06
CA MET A 95 -2.63 3.41 -26.85
C MET A 95 -2.03 4.08 -25.61
N LEU A 96 -2.83 4.94 -24.98
CA LEU A 96 -2.50 5.49 -23.67
C LEU A 96 -2.31 4.33 -22.67
N PRO A 97 -1.24 4.34 -21.86
CA PRO A 97 -1.04 3.30 -20.88
C PRO A 97 -2.23 3.25 -19.92
N LYS A 98 -2.75 2.05 -19.66
CA LYS A 98 -3.80 1.83 -18.68
C LYS A 98 -3.25 2.28 -17.32
N LYS A 99 -3.75 3.42 -16.84
CA LYS A 99 -3.38 3.96 -15.53
C LYS A 99 -3.85 2.96 -14.48
N THR A 100 -2.93 2.37 -13.73
CA THR A 100 -3.28 1.51 -12.61
C THR A 100 -3.67 2.37 -11.42
N SER A 101 -4.88 2.16 -10.92
CA SER A 101 -5.37 2.73 -9.68
C SER A 101 -5.04 1.80 -8.50
N ALA A 102 -4.78 2.39 -7.33
CA ALA A 102 -4.61 1.64 -6.10
C ALA A 102 -5.94 0.99 -5.71
N LYS A 103 -5.88 -0.27 -5.27
CA LYS A 103 -7.04 -1.04 -4.80
C LYS A 103 -7.13 -0.98 -3.29
N ASN A 104 -8.35 -1.11 -2.77
CA ASN A 104 -8.64 -0.99 -1.34
C ASN A 104 -9.04 -2.35 -0.72
N LEU A 105 -8.43 -2.66 0.42
CA LEU A 105 -8.76 -3.76 1.31
C LEU A 105 -9.32 -3.17 2.60
N SER A 106 -10.57 -3.45 2.92
CA SER A 106 -11.22 -2.98 4.15
C SER A 106 -10.91 -3.94 5.29
N ALA A 107 -10.56 -3.42 6.45
CA ALA A 107 -10.38 -4.18 7.68
C ALA A 107 -11.35 -3.68 8.76
N SER A 108 -12.08 -4.60 9.38
CA SER A 108 -13.00 -4.32 10.48
C SER A 108 -12.40 -4.88 11.77
N ILE A 109 -12.15 -4.03 12.75
CA ILE A 109 -11.46 -4.39 14.00
C ILE A 109 -12.35 -4.06 15.19
N THR A 110 -12.47 -5.00 16.12
CA THR A 110 -13.08 -4.75 17.42
C THR A 110 -12.05 -5.03 18.50
N VAL A 111 -11.81 -4.03 19.36
CA VAL A 111 -10.88 -4.14 20.49
C VAL A 111 -11.58 -3.73 21.79
N VAL A 112 -11.12 -4.27 22.91
CA VAL A 112 -11.57 -3.91 24.26
C VAL A 112 -10.38 -3.50 25.12
N GLY A 113 -10.57 -2.44 25.90
CA GLY A 113 -9.58 -1.98 26.86
C GLY A 113 -9.95 -0.65 27.49
N GLU A 114 -9.04 -0.14 28.32
CA GLU A 114 -9.13 1.22 28.85
C GLU A 114 -8.98 2.25 27.73
N TYR A 115 -9.62 3.41 27.89
CA TYR A 115 -9.57 4.51 26.92
C TYR A 115 -8.14 4.90 26.51
N ALA A 116 -7.23 5.00 27.49
CA ALA A 116 -5.84 5.37 27.23
C ALA A 116 -5.12 4.36 26.33
N LYS A 117 -5.39 3.07 26.52
CA LYS A 117 -4.81 1.97 25.73
C LYS A 117 -5.39 1.95 24.31
N ILE A 118 -6.70 2.14 24.17
CA ILE A 118 -7.37 2.27 22.87
C ILE A 118 -6.84 3.48 22.10
N ARG A 119 -6.65 4.63 22.76
CA ARG A 119 -6.07 5.82 22.14
C ARG A 119 -4.66 5.54 21.61
N ASN A 120 -3.81 4.88 22.40
CA ASN A 120 -2.44 4.56 21.97
C ASN A 120 -2.43 3.52 20.83
N PHE A 121 -3.36 2.56 20.86
CA PHE A 121 -3.58 1.64 19.75
C PHE A 121 -3.93 2.39 18.46
N VAL A 122 -4.91 3.30 18.48
CA VAL A 122 -5.30 4.11 17.31
C VAL A 122 -4.14 4.96 16.79
N ILE A 123 -3.35 5.58 17.68
CA ILE A 123 -2.16 6.35 17.29
C ILE A 123 -1.12 5.45 16.62
N SER A 124 -0.89 4.25 17.16
CA SER A 124 0.09 3.30 16.62
C SER A 124 -0.37 2.74 15.27
N LEU A 125 -1.66 2.48 15.12
CA LEU A 125 -2.29 2.02 13.89
C LEU A 125 -2.21 3.08 12.78
N ASN A 126 -2.28 4.37 13.13
CA ASN A 126 -2.08 5.45 12.16
C ASN A 126 -0.61 5.65 11.75
N LYS A 127 0.34 5.17 12.56
CA LYS A 127 1.77 5.16 12.24
C LYS A 127 2.23 3.85 11.59
N PHE A 128 1.29 2.99 11.24
CA PHE A 128 1.60 1.74 10.57
C PHE A 128 2.31 2.02 9.24
N LYS A 129 3.36 1.25 8.92
CA LYS A 129 4.18 1.38 7.70
C LYS A 129 3.46 0.93 6.43
N ARG A 130 2.16 1.20 6.33
CA ARG A 130 1.34 0.89 5.17
C ARG A 130 0.42 2.06 4.91
N PHE A 131 0.07 2.26 3.66
CA PHE A 131 -0.92 3.27 3.30
C PHE A 131 -2.28 2.81 3.81
N ASN A 132 -2.70 3.41 4.92
CA ASN A 132 -3.93 3.09 5.61
C ASN A 132 -4.70 4.34 6.02
N GLU A 133 -6.01 4.20 6.11
CA GLU A 133 -6.92 5.25 6.55
C GLU A 133 -7.94 4.67 7.52
N ILE A 134 -8.11 5.30 8.69
CA ILE A 134 -9.18 4.92 9.63
C ILE A 134 -10.46 5.61 9.15
N THR A 135 -11.35 4.84 8.54
CA THR A 135 -12.61 5.33 7.95
C THR A 135 -13.72 5.51 8.99
N SER A 136 -13.72 4.69 10.05
CA SER A 136 -14.66 4.84 11.16
C SER A 136 -14.02 4.40 12.47
N LEU A 137 -14.44 5.06 13.56
CA LEU A 137 -14.09 4.72 14.93
C LEU A 137 -15.34 4.96 15.79
N GLU A 138 -15.83 3.91 16.41
CA GLU A 138 -16.94 3.94 17.34
C GLU A 138 -16.49 3.36 18.67
N ILE A 139 -16.66 4.11 19.77
CA ILE A 139 -16.30 3.66 21.10
C ILE A 139 -17.55 3.60 21.96
N GLN A 140 -17.82 2.43 22.53
CA GLN A 140 -18.95 2.17 23.39
C GLN A 140 -18.48 1.56 24.71
N ARG A 141 -19.32 1.63 25.75
CA ARG A 141 -19.03 0.92 27.01
C ARG A 141 -19.22 -0.58 26.83
N SER A 142 -18.25 -1.37 27.31
CA SER A 142 -18.33 -2.82 27.25
C SER A 142 -19.01 -3.33 28.53
N GLY A 143 -20.33 -3.51 28.49
CA GLY A 143 -21.10 -4.09 29.59
C GLY A 143 -21.27 -3.20 30.84
N ASN A 144 -21.53 -3.84 31.98
CA ASN A 144 -21.81 -3.19 33.28
C ASN A 144 -20.54 -2.90 34.10
N GLU A 145 -19.36 -3.29 33.63
CA GLU A 145 -18.09 -3.02 34.31
C GLU A 145 -17.56 -1.65 33.88
N ASN A 146 -17.42 -0.74 34.85
CA ASN A 146 -17.34 0.71 34.63
C ASN A 146 -16.06 1.23 33.94
N GLU A 147 -15.10 0.38 33.59
CA GLU A 147 -13.78 0.83 33.12
C GLU A 147 -13.38 0.32 31.73
N LEU A 148 -14.08 -0.68 31.18
CA LEU A 148 -13.73 -1.24 29.87
C LEU A 148 -14.58 -0.63 28.76
N LEU A 149 -13.91 -0.19 27.71
CA LEU A 149 -14.52 0.30 26.49
C LEU A 149 -14.30 -0.69 25.37
N GLN A 150 -15.30 -0.81 24.49
CA GLN A 150 -15.19 -1.50 23.23
C GLN A 150 -15.05 -0.46 22.12
N ALA A 151 -14.03 -0.62 21.28
CA ALA A 151 -13.84 0.21 20.09
C ALA A 151 -14.02 -0.65 18.83
N ASN A 152 -14.95 -0.26 17.97
CA ASN A 152 -15.14 -0.79 16.63
C ASN A 152 -14.49 0.18 15.62
N MET A 153 -13.66 -0.35 14.73
CA MET A 153 -12.91 0.45 13.76
C MET A 153 -13.01 -0.16 12.37
N ALA A 154 -13.15 0.69 11.36
CA ALA A 154 -12.99 0.28 9.97
C ALA A 154 -11.77 0.99 9.36
N ILE A 155 -10.87 0.23 8.75
CA ILE A 155 -9.62 0.72 8.15
C ILE A 155 -9.62 0.39 6.66
N GLY A 156 -9.32 1.35 5.82
CA GLY A 156 -8.96 1.11 4.42
C GLY A 156 -7.46 0.88 4.31
N LEU A 157 -7.05 -0.23 3.72
CA LEU A 157 -5.66 -0.59 3.44
C LEU A 157 -5.46 -0.65 1.93
N ASN A 158 -4.47 0.07 1.41
CA ASN A 158 -4.28 0.12 -0.03
C ASN A 158 -3.18 -0.85 -0.51
N TYR A 159 -3.29 -1.26 -1.76
CA TYR A 159 -2.27 -2.02 -2.49
C TYR A 159 -2.29 -1.63 -3.97
N LEU A 160 -1.15 -1.72 -4.65
CA LEU A 160 -1.02 -1.31 -6.05
C LEU A 160 -0.65 -2.53 -6.91
N PRO A 161 -1.60 -3.13 -7.65
CA PRO A 161 -1.31 -4.28 -8.47
C PRO A 161 -0.27 -3.94 -9.54
N LYS A 162 0.63 -4.89 -9.80
CA LYS A 162 1.68 -4.73 -10.80
C LYS A 162 1.07 -4.51 -12.19
N ILE A 163 1.64 -3.57 -12.94
CA ILE A 163 1.26 -3.33 -14.34
C ILE A 163 1.75 -4.52 -15.17
N GLU A 164 0.82 -5.27 -15.77
CA GLU A 164 1.13 -6.46 -16.58
C GLU A 164 1.70 -6.11 -17.95
N SER A 165 1.31 -4.96 -18.52
CA SER A 165 1.87 -4.45 -19.78
C SER A 165 1.77 -2.94 -19.88
N ILE A 166 2.83 -2.32 -20.39
CA ILE A 166 2.86 -0.91 -20.76
C ILE A 166 2.72 -0.87 -22.28
N VAL A 167 1.55 -0.46 -22.78
CA VAL A 167 1.26 -0.45 -24.22
C VAL A 167 1.68 0.87 -24.89
N GLY A 168 1.99 1.91 -24.11
CA GLY A 168 2.48 3.19 -24.62
C GLY A 168 3.38 3.88 -23.60
N ILE A 169 4.57 4.31 -24.04
CA ILE A 169 5.49 5.09 -23.21
C ILE A 169 5.15 6.57 -23.38
N ASN A 170 4.20 7.08 -22.61
CA ASN A 170 4.05 8.53 -22.51
C ASN A 170 5.15 9.05 -21.56
N ASN A 171 6.06 9.84 -22.13
CA ASN A 171 7.50 9.82 -21.83
C ASN A 171 7.97 10.93 -20.86
N GLU A 172 7.09 11.48 -20.01
CA GLU A 172 7.45 12.61 -19.13
C GLU A 172 8.60 12.28 -18.18
N ILE A 173 8.61 11.06 -17.62
CA ILE A 173 9.69 10.59 -16.74
C ILE A 173 11.06 10.52 -17.45
N PHE A 174 11.07 10.20 -18.74
CA PHE A 174 12.26 10.17 -19.56
C PHE A 174 12.68 11.58 -20.03
N GLY A 175 11.80 12.57 -19.91
CA GLY A 175 12.13 13.99 -20.07
C GLY A 175 12.92 14.53 -18.88
N GLU A 176 12.53 14.15 -17.66
CA GLU A 176 13.18 14.63 -16.43
C GLU A 176 14.44 13.85 -16.05
N GLY A 177 14.51 12.55 -16.37
CA GLY A 177 15.68 11.70 -16.10
C GLY A 177 15.99 11.49 -14.61
N LYS A 178 15.01 11.72 -13.75
CA LYS A 178 15.07 11.47 -12.30
C LYS A 178 13.74 10.95 -11.77
N PHE A 179 13.78 10.12 -10.73
CA PHE A 179 12.59 9.81 -9.94
C PHE A 179 12.34 10.89 -8.89
N ASP A 180 11.07 11.26 -8.69
CA ASP A 180 10.66 12.03 -7.52
C ASP A 180 10.55 11.08 -6.31
N MET A 181 11.48 11.23 -5.37
CA MET A 181 11.55 10.43 -4.14
C MET A 181 11.21 11.26 -2.90
N SER A 182 10.74 12.50 -3.05
CA SER A 182 10.41 13.39 -1.92
C SER A 182 9.37 12.80 -0.96
N VAL A 183 8.45 11.98 -1.50
CA VAL A 183 7.40 11.30 -0.73
C VAL A 183 7.98 10.27 0.26
N VAL A 184 9.16 9.71 -0.01
CA VAL A 184 9.79 8.70 0.86
C VAL A 184 10.18 9.29 2.20
N ASP A 185 10.69 10.51 2.21
CA ASP A 185 11.07 11.20 3.44
C ASP A 185 9.85 11.50 4.32
N GLU A 186 8.73 11.84 3.69
CA GLU A 186 7.45 12.06 4.38
C GLU A 186 6.90 10.75 4.98
N ILE A 187 6.97 9.64 4.24
CA ILE A 187 6.59 8.31 4.75
C ILE A 187 7.44 7.95 5.97
N ASN A 188 8.76 8.13 5.90
CA ASN A 188 9.66 7.77 6.99
C ASN A 188 9.43 8.61 8.25
N LYS A 189 9.06 9.88 8.09
CA LYS A 189 8.74 10.76 9.23
C LYS A 189 7.47 10.35 9.97
N ASN A 190 6.48 9.82 9.23
CA ASN A 190 5.14 9.58 9.73
C ASN A 190 4.87 8.12 10.14
N THR A 191 5.80 7.20 9.86
CA THR A 191 5.61 5.77 10.10
C THR A 191 6.60 5.20 11.14
N THR A 192 6.20 4.15 11.83
CA THR A 192 7.01 3.46 12.85
C THR A 192 7.13 1.98 12.51
N ASP A 193 8.31 1.39 12.72
CA ASP A 193 8.51 -0.04 12.51
C ASP A 193 7.62 -0.85 13.44
N VAL A 194 6.77 -1.69 12.84
CA VAL A 194 6.12 -2.77 13.57
C VAL A 194 7.12 -3.90 13.63
N SER A 195 7.53 -4.27 14.85
CA SER A 195 8.44 -5.40 15.05
C SER A 195 7.85 -6.64 14.38
N LYS A 196 8.51 -7.13 13.32
CA LYS A 196 8.12 -8.37 12.67
C LYS A 196 8.35 -9.52 13.65
N VAL A 197 7.36 -10.40 13.79
CA VAL A 197 7.55 -11.66 14.50
C VAL A 197 8.55 -12.48 13.68
N GLU A 198 9.74 -12.73 14.23
CA GLU A 198 10.76 -13.52 13.53
C GLU A 198 10.24 -14.92 13.25
N VAL A 199 10.42 -15.39 12.02
CA VAL A 199 10.07 -16.74 11.59
C VAL A 199 10.99 -17.72 12.34
N GLY A 200 10.49 -18.34 13.41
CA GLY A 200 11.28 -19.11 14.36
C GLY A 200 11.11 -18.70 15.83
N SER A 201 10.35 -17.64 16.10
CA SER A 201 9.91 -17.26 17.43
C SER A 201 9.13 -18.44 18.05
N ARG A 202 9.76 -19.16 18.99
CA ARG A 202 9.09 -20.21 19.78
C ARG A 202 7.82 -19.61 20.37
N GLY A 203 6.68 -20.26 20.12
CA GLY A 203 5.39 -19.85 20.71
C GLY A 203 5.54 -19.63 22.21
N ARG A 204 4.89 -18.58 22.73
CA ARG A 204 4.86 -18.32 24.18
C ARG A 204 4.40 -19.60 24.89
N ALA A 205 5.12 -20.00 25.94
CA ALA A 205 4.77 -21.19 26.71
C ALA A 205 3.30 -21.10 27.14
N ASN A 206 2.52 -22.15 26.87
CA ASN A 206 1.12 -22.22 27.24
C ASN A 206 1.01 -22.19 28.78
N LEU A 207 0.42 -21.13 29.33
CA LEU A 207 0.21 -20.97 30.77
C LEU A 207 -0.87 -21.92 31.34
N PHE A 208 -1.55 -22.68 30.48
CA PHE A 208 -2.57 -23.65 30.84
C PHE A 208 -2.11 -25.11 30.71
N ALA A 209 -0.82 -25.34 30.43
CA ALA A 209 -0.25 -26.69 30.48
C ALA A 209 0.11 -27.04 31.95
N LEU A 210 -0.90 -27.47 32.71
CA LEU A 210 -0.76 -28.21 33.97
C LEU A 210 -1.39 -29.59 33.81
#